data_AF-A0A8X7VTD7-F1
#
_entry.id   AF-A0A8X7VTD7-F1
#
_cell.length_a   1.000
_cell.length_b   1.000
_cell.length_c   1.000
_cell.angle_alpha   90.00
_cell.angle_beta   90.00
_cell.angle_gamma   90.00
#
_symmetry.space_group_name_H-M   'P 1'
#
loop_
_entity.id
_entity.type
_entity.pdbx_description
1 polymer ?
#
loop_
_entity_poly.entity_id
_entity_poly.type
_entity_poly.pdbx_seq_one_letter_code
_entity_poly.pdbx_strand_id
1 'polypeptide(L)'
;MKAFWLPSATPGASVRVEAPETHTVCPEGKEKLKLKNLFAIRFTEDNSEEEEKKTKSASSSSYDKTYICPSCKVTLTNTMSLVALSSCGHVFCKKCGEKFMPVDKVCLVCDKPCKDRNLVGLKKGGTGFAEHDDHLEAKEYKHLGSGSGLGMVRMGKT
;
A
#
# COMPACT_ATOMS: atom_id res chain seq x y z
N MET A 1 -25.50 -48.99 -14.35
CA MET A 1 -26.50 -48.15 -15.05
C MET A 1 -25.88 -46.80 -15.37
N LYS A 2 -26.05 -46.34 -16.60
CA LYS A 2 -25.41 -45.13 -17.13
C LYS A 2 -26.21 -43.91 -16.68
N ALA A 3 -25.64 -43.09 -15.80
CA ALA A 3 -26.24 -41.82 -15.41
C ALA A 3 -26.31 -40.93 -16.66
N PHE A 4 -27.48 -40.88 -17.30
CA PHE A 4 -27.74 -39.97 -18.40
C PHE A 4 -27.89 -38.57 -17.81
N TRP A 5 -27.09 -37.64 -18.31
CA TRP A 5 -27.30 -36.22 -18.11
C TRP A 5 -28.69 -35.88 -18.69
N LEU A 6 -29.66 -35.55 -17.83
CA LEU A 6 -30.96 -35.02 -18.24
C LEU A 6 -30.87 -33.48 -18.29
N PRO A 7 -31.02 -32.84 -19.47
CA PRO A 7 -31.02 -31.38 -19.60
C PRO A 7 -32.13 -30.68 -18.79
N SER A 8 -33.15 -31.42 -18.37
CA SER A 8 -34.26 -30.94 -17.54
C SER A 8 -33.99 -30.98 -16.03
N ALA A 9 -32.92 -31.66 -15.59
CA ALA A 9 -32.46 -31.71 -14.20
C ALA A 9 -31.25 -30.82 -13.93
N THR A 10 -30.90 -29.96 -14.89
CA THR A 10 -29.89 -28.91 -14.67
C THR A 10 -30.52 -27.88 -13.73
N PRO A 11 -29.99 -27.65 -12.51
CA PRO A 11 -30.46 -26.55 -11.69
C PRO A 11 -30.37 -25.28 -12.54
N GLY A 12 -31.52 -24.66 -12.81
CA GLY A 12 -31.60 -23.52 -13.72
C GLY A 12 -30.54 -22.50 -13.35
N ALA A 13 -29.64 -22.20 -14.29
CA ALA A 13 -28.56 -21.25 -14.06
C ALA A 13 -29.14 -19.83 -13.97
N SER A 14 -29.69 -19.48 -12.82
CA SER A 14 -30.18 -18.14 -12.52
C SER A 14 -29.18 -17.40 -11.64
N VAL A 15 -27.94 -17.28 -12.11
CA VAL A 15 -27.09 -16.19 -11.69
C VAL A 15 -26.60 -15.48 -12.94
N ARG A 16 -27.30 -14.41 -13.31
CA ARG A 16 -26.73 -13.39 -14.19
C ARG A 16 -25.55 -12.81 -13.42
N VAL A 17 -24.35 -13.34 -13.65
CA VAL A 17 -23.13 -12.76 -13.11
C VAL A 17 -22.99 -11.39 -13.77
N GLU A 18 -23.14 -10.34 -12.97
CA GLU A 18 -22.93 -8.98 -13.46
C GLU A 18 -21.51 -8.87 -14.02
N ALA A 19 -21.37 -8.14 -15.13
CA ALA A 19 -20.07 -7.95 -15.74
C ALA A 19 -19.12 -7.37 -14.68
N PRO A 20 -17.93 -7.96 -14.47
CA PRO A 20 -16.99 -7.46 -13.50
C PRO A 20 -16.66 -6.01 -13.83
N GLU A 21 -16.51 -5.21 -12.79
CA GLU A 21 -16.18 -3.79 -12.94
C GLU A 21 -14.86 -3.65 -13.72
N THR A 22 -14.90 -2.88 -14.80
CA THR A 22 -13.74 -2.69 -15.70
C THR A 22 -12.67 -1.75 -15.15
N HIS A 23 -12.90 -1.18 -13.97
CA HIS A 23 -11.98 -0.22 -13.36
C HIS A 23 -11.14 -0.91 -12.29
N THR A 24 -9.84 -0.56 -12.26
CA THR A 24 -8.95 -1.03 -11.21
C THR A 24 -9.27 -0.34 -9.90
N VAL A 25 -9.42 -1.10 -8.83
CA VAL A 25 -9.80 -0.61 -7.51
C VAL A 25 -8.65 -0.82 -6.52
N CYS A 26 -8.45 0.12 -5.60
CA CYS A 26 -7.51 -0.06 -4.48
C CYS A 26 -8.02 -1.15 -3.53
N PRO A 27 -7.22 -2.19 -3.21
CA PRO A 27 -7.66 -3.30 -2.37
C PRO A 27 -8.04 -2.88 -0.94
N GLU A 28 -7.45 -1.81 -0.42
CA GLU A 28 -7.76 -1.30 0.92
C GLU A 28 -8.89 -0.26 0.91
N GLY A 29 -8.83 0.73 0.01
CA GLY A 29 -9.73 1.88 0.04
C GLY A 29 -11.01 1.74 -0.80
N LYS A 30 -11.12 0.70 -1.64
CA LYS A 30 -12.16 0.57 -2.67
C LYS A 30 -12.28 1.78 -3.62
N GLU A 31 -11.22 2.57 -3.72
CA GLU A 31 -11.15 3.74 -4.59
C GLU A 31 -10.78 3.38 -6.03
N LYS A 32 -11.31 4.13 -6.99
CA LYS A 32 -11.01 3.93 -8.42
C LYS A 32 -9.61 4.43 -8.75
N LEU A 33 -8.69 3.52 -9.06
CA LEU A 33 -7.34 3.84 -9.49
C LEU A 33 -7.32 4.15 -10.99
N LYS A 34 -6.67 5.26 -11.36
CA LYS A 34 -6.37 5.62 -12.75
C LYS A 34 -4.88 5.46 -12.97
N LEU A 35 -4.49 4.79 -14.06
CA LEU A 35 -3.07 4.59 -14.40
C LEU A 35 -2.27 5.90 -14.45
N LYS A 36 -2.89 7.01 -14.85
CA LYS A 36 -2.27 8.34 -14.90
C LYS A 36 -1.86 8.91 -13.53
N ASN A 37 -2.44 8.39 -12.46
CA ASN A 37 -2.17 8.82 -11.09
C ASN A 37 -1.10 7.97 -10.40
N LEU A 38 -0.72 6.83 -11.02
CA LEU A 38 0.30 5.93 -10.49
C LEU A 38 1.67 6.40 -10.97
N PHE A 39 2.61 6.48 -10.04
CA PHE A 39 4.01 6.77 -10.34
C PHE A 39 4.89 5.77 -9.58
N ALA A 40 6.04 5.44 -10.18
CA ALA A 40 6.98 4.53 -9.56
C ALA A 40 7.64 5.19 -8.35
N ILE A 41 7.69 4.48 -7.22
CA ILE A 41 8.39 4.93 -6.01
C ILE A 41 9.82 4.38 -6.05
N ARG A 42 10.78 5.23 -5.69
CA ARG A 42 12.22 4.94 -5.70
C ARG A 42 12.81 5.24 -4.34
N PHE A 43 13.21 4.20 -3.63
CA PHE A 43 13.97 4.31 -2.40
C PHE A 43 15.46 4.37 -2.71
N THR A 44 16.22 5.12 -1.92
CA THR A 44 17.67 5.18 -2.02
C THR A 44 18.24 4.09 -1.12
N GLU A 45 19.00 3.16 -1.70
CA GLU A 45 19.68 2.08 -0.96
C GLU A 45 20.96 2.63 -0.29
N ASP A 46 21.26 2.14 0.92
CA ASP A 46 22.51 2.43 1.60
C ASP A 46 23.58 1.43 1.14
N ASN A 47 24.60 1.92 0.44
CA ASN A 47 25.72 1.09 -0.03
C ASN A 47 26.82 0.94 1.04
N SER A 48 26.74 1.67 2.16
CA SER A 48 27.82 1.66 3.17
C SER A 48 28.05 0.31 3.83
N GLU A 49 27.06 -0.59 3.80
CA GLU A 49 27.17 -1.95 4.34
C GLU A 49 27.69 -2.99 3.34
N GLU A 50 27.79 -2.66 2.06
CA GLU A 50 28.20 -3.61 1.00
C GLU A 50 29.70 -3.90 1.03
N GLU A 51 30.52 -2.97 1.53
CA GLU A 51 31.97 -3.17 1.65
C GLU A 51 32.34 -4.19 2.75
N GLU A 52 31.55 -4.30 3.84
CA GLU A 52 31.82 -5.26 4.93
C GLU A 52 31.22 -6.66 4.67
N LYS A 53 30.13 -6.76 3.89
CA LYS A 53 29.42 -8.03 3.61
C LYS A 53 29.91 -8.77 2.36
N LYS A 54 30.88 -8.23 1.61
CA LYS A 54 31.44 -8.91 0.42
C LYS A 54 32.21 -10.22 0.73
N THR A 55 32.43 -10.54 1.99
CA THR A 55 33.14 -11.76 2.43
C THR A 55 32.23 -12.93 2.80
N LYS A 56 30.90 -12.77 2.84
CA LYS A 56 29.98 -13.86 3.27
C LYS A 56 28.78 -13.99 2.35
N SER A 57 28.91 -14.96 1.45
CA SER A 57 27.85 -15.76 0.82
C SER A 57 26.84 -15.06 -0.12
N ALA A 58 26.85 -15.56 -1.35
CA ALA A 58 25.94 -15.27 -2.44
C ALA A 58 24.51 -15.79 -2.20
N SER A 59 23.78 -15.18 -1.26
CA SER A 59 22.34 -15.38 -1.10
C SER A 59 21.68 -14.04 -0.75
N SER A 60 21.56 -13.16 -1.75
CA SER A 60 20.92 -11.85 -1.63
C SER A 60 19.42 -12.02 -1.40
N SER A 61 19.03 -12.19 -0.13
CA SER A 61 17.63 -12.07 0.26
C SER A 61 17.26 -10.59 0.25
N SER A 62 16.15 -10.21 -0.37
CA SER A 62 15.69 -8.81 -0.47
C SER A 62 15.40 -8.14 0.88
N TYR A 63 15.60 -8.84 2.00
CA TYR A 63 15.29 -8.41 3.36
C TYR A 63 16.44 -7.65 4.05
N ASP A 64 17.67 -7.72 3.52
CA ASP A 64 18.84 -7.08 4.14
C ASP A 64 19.17 -5.69 3.55
N LYS A 65 18.33 -5.18 2.64
CA LYS A 65 18.53 -3.87 2.02
C LYS A 65 18.07 -2.77 2.96
N THR A 66 19.02 -1.98 3.48
CA THR A 66 18.73 -0.78 4.23
C THR A 66 18.48 0.40 3.28
N TYR A 67 17.38 1.11 3.49
CA TYR A 67 17.04 2.30 2.71
C TYR A 67 17.31 3.56 3.53
N ILE A 68 17.79 4.61 2.88
CA ILE A 68 18.16 5.88 3.53
C ILE A 68 17.45 7.07 2.91
N CYS A 69 17.27 8.11 3.72
CA CYS A 69 16.87 9.42 3.23
C CYS A 69 18.07 10.07 2.51
N PRO A 70 17.95 10.50 1.24
CA PRO A 70 19.05 11.11 0.50
C PRO A 70 19.48 12.48 1.06
N SER A 71 18.65 13.14 1.88
CA SER A 71 18.94 14.45 2.46
C SER A 71 19.66 14.35 3.82
N CYS A 72 19.11 13.59 4.76
CA CYS A 72 19.68 13.46 6.11
C CYS A 72 20.54 12.20 6.31
N LYS A 73 20.61 11.31 5.31
CA LYS A 73 21.29 10.00 5.37
C LYS A 73 20.84 9.10 6.52
N VAL A 74 19.68 9.37 7.12
CA VAL A 74 19.07 8.53 8.16
C VAL A 74 18.37 7.35 7.50
N THR A 75 18.56 6.16 8.07
CA THR A 75 17.86 4.93 7.66
C THR A 75 16.35 5.09 7.82
N LEU A 76 15.61 4.80 6.77
CA LEU A 76 14.15 4.85 6.73
C LEU A 76 13.58 3.63 7.44
N THR A 77 12.79 3.87 8.48
CA THR A 77 12.10 2.81 9.24
C THR A 77 10.59 3.00 9.17
N ASN A 78 9.83 1.94 9.45
CA ASN A 78 8.36 1.94 9.37
C ASN A 78 7.70 2.92 10.37
N THR A 79 8.40 3.28 11.45
CA THR A 79 7.91 4.28 12.41
C THR A 79 8.01 5.72 11.89
N MET A 80 8.85 5.97 10.89
CA MET A 80 9.09 7.32 10.37
C MET A 80 8.05 7.75 9.34
N SER A 81 7.66 9.03 9.36
CA SER A 81 6.82 9.60 8.31
C SER A 81 7.65 9.85 7.07
N LEU A 82 7.24 9.27 5.95
CA LEU A 82 7.91 9.37 4.66
C LEU A 82 7.06 10.16 3.68
N VAL A 83 7.72 10.82 2.75
CA VAL A 83 7.09 11.60 1.68
C VAL A 83 7.74 11.21 0.36
N ALA A 84 6.93 10.91 -0.65
CA ALA A 84 7.36 10.65 -2.00
C ALA A 84 7.01 11.83 -2.92
N LEU A 85 7.88 12.11 -3.89
CA LEU A 85 7.63 13.12 -4.90
C LEU A 85 6.88 12.51 -6.10
N SER A 86 5.71 13.02 -6.44
CA SER A 86 4.93 12.53 -7.58
C SER A 86 5.59 12.75 -8.95
N SER A 87 6.51 13.73 -9.05
CA SER A 87 7.23 14.06 -10.29
C SER A 87 8.36 13.09 -10.64
N CYS A 88 9.03 12.51 -9.65
CA CYS A 88 10.23 11.70 -9.85
C CYS A 88 10.26 10.37 -9.08
N GLY A 89 9.38 10.20 -8.09
CA GLY A 89 9.24 8.98 -7.31
C GLY A 89 10.19 8.87 -6.12
N HIS A 90 11.15 9.78 -5.94
CA HIS A 90 12.11 9.69 -4.83
C HIS A 90 11.45 9.91 -3.47
N VAL A 91 11.86 9.09 -2.50
CA VAL A 91 11.34 9.11 -1.12
C VAL A 91 12.28 9.87 -0.18
N PHE A 92 11.70 10.68 0.68
CA PHE A 92 12.39 11.47 1.69
C PHE A 92 11.74 11.30 3.06
N CYS A 93 12.51 11.62 4.10
CA CYS A 93 11.96 11.82 5.44
C CYS A 93 10.98 13.01 5.43
N LYS A 94 9.86 12.96 6.15
CA LYS A 94 8.87 14.05 6.20
C LYS A 94 9.50 15.40 6.58
N LYS A 95 10.36 15.40 7.60
CA LYS A 95 11.11 16.59 8.04
C LYS A 95 11.99 17.20 6.93
N CYS A 96 12.52 16.35 6.05
CA CYS A 96 13.40 16.75 4.95
C CYS A 96 12.57 17.28 3.78
N GLY A 97 11.50 16.56 3.41
CA GLY A 97 10.58 16.96 2.34
C GLY A 97 9.94 18.33 2.61
N GLU A 98 9.48 18.56 3.83
CA GLU A 98 8.83 19.83 4.22
C GLU A 98 9.81 21.01 4.34
N LYS A 99 11.10 20.76 4.60
CA LYS A 99 12.09 21.83 4.74
C LYS A 99 12.75 22.22 3.41
N PHE A 100 13.17 21.24 2.62
CA PHE A 100 14.00 21.49 1.45
C PHE A 100 13.16 21.71 0.17
N MET A 101 12.09 20.95 -0.02
CA MET A 101 11.33 21.00 -1.27
C MET A 101 10.62 22.34 -1.52
N PRO A 102 10.06 23.04 -0.50
CA PRO A 102 9.45 24.35 -0.72
C PRO A 102 10.46 25.47 -1.04
N VAL A 103 11.69 25.32 -0.54
CA VAL A 103 12.77 26.32 -0.72
C VAL A 103 13.42 26.13 -2.08
N ASP A 104 13.91 24.91 -2.35
CA ASP A 104 14.71 24.63 -3.54
C ASP A 104 13.84 24.40 -4.78
N LYS A 105 12.59 23.95 -4.61
CA LYS A 105 11.63 23.61 -5.69
C LYS A 105 12.20 22.62 -6.72
N VAL A 106 13.20 21.85 -6.32
CA VAL A 106 13.85 20.82 -7.13
C VAL A 106 14.09 19.58 -6.28
N CYS A 107 14.11 18.42 -6.92
CA CYS A 107 14.44 17.18 -6.24
C CYS A 107 15.95 17.05 -6.03
N LEU A 108 16.41 16.90 -4.79
CA LEU A 108 17.82 16.78 -4.41
C LEU A 108 18.58 15.58 -5.01
N VAL A 109 17.89 14.63 -5.66
CA VAL A 109 18.48 13.40 -6.24
C VAL A 109 18.60 13.48 -7.76
N CYS A 110 17.70 14.20 -8.42
CA CYS A 110 17.60 14.18 -9.89
C CYS A 110 17.34 15.53 -10.53
N ASP A 111 17.39 16.60 -9.72
CA ASP A 111 17.22 18.00 -10.12
C ASP A 111 15.93 18.33 -10.88
N LYS A 112 14.95 17.41 -10.87
CA LYS A 112 13.65 17.64 -11.49
C LYS A 112 12.86 18.68 -10.71
N PRO A 113 12.16 19.61 -11.39
CA PRO A 113 11.36 20.63 -10.74
C PRO A 113 10.20 19.99 -9.97
N CYS A 114 10.04 20.39 -8.71
CA CYS A 114 9.04 19.90 -7.78
C CYS A 114 8.30 21.06 -7.15
N LYS A 115 7.00 20.90 -6.95
CA LYS A 115 6.14 21.87 -6.25
C LYS A 115 5.62 21.23 -4.97
N ASP A 116 5.14 22.04 -4.04
CA ASP A 116 4.62 21.55 -2.76
C ASP A 116 3.47 20.55 -2.94
N ARG A 117 2.62 20.76 -3.96
CA ARG A 117 1.54 19.83 -4.34
C ARG A 117 2.02 18.44 -4.81
N ASN A 118 3.30 18.30 -5.13
CA ASN A 118 3.87 17.03 -5.57
C ASN A 118 4.36 16.19 -4.37
N LEU A 119 4.32 16.74 -3.14
CA LEU A 119 4.65 16.02 -1.92
C LEU A 119 3.47 15.10 -1.57
N VAL A 120 3.67 13.80 -1.74
CA VAL A 120 2.68 12.77 -1.39
C VAL A 120 3.16 12.07 -0.12
N GLY A 121 2.42 12.24 0.98
CA GLY A 121 2.70 11.53 2.23
C GLY A 121 2.47 10.03 2.06
N LEU A 122 3.46 9.21 2.38
CA LEU A 122 3.30 7.76 2.40
C LEU A 122 2.59 7.35 3.67
N LYS A 123 1.58 6.48 3.52
CA LYS A 123 0.90 5.83 4.64
C LYS A 123 1.85 4.85 5.31
N LYS A 124 1.82 4.85 6.65
CA LYS A 124 2.56 3.89 7.47
C LYS A 124 1.65 2.70 7.72
N GLY A 125 2.22 1.53 7.98
CA GLY A 125 1.43 0.35 8.30
C GLY A 125 2.21 -0.60 9.18
N GLY A 126 1.56 -1.31 10.11
CA GLY A 126 2.23 -2.32 10.93
C GLY A 126 3.08 -1.78 12.09
N THR A 127 2.86 -0.54 12.52
CA THR A 127 3.25 -0.13 13.88
C THR A 127 2.26 -0.83 14.81
N GLY A 128 2.67 -1.72 15.71
CA GLY A 128 1.76 -2.52 16.57
C GLY A 128 0.89 -1.72 17.58
N PHE A 129 0.58 -0.46 17.29
CA PHE A 129 -0.18 0.48 18.10
C PHE A 129 -1.40 0.96 17.31
N ALA A 130 -2.59 0.91 17.92
CA ALA A 130 -3.85 1.24 17.27
C ALA A 130 -4.09 2.75 17.05
N GLU A 131 -3.32 3.62 17.71
CA GLU A 131 -3.52 5.08 17.70
C GLU A 131 -2.79 5.80 16.56
N HIS A 132 -1.90 5.11 15.85
CA HIS A 132 -0.89 5.80 15.03
C HIS A 132 -1.41 6.32 13.66
N ASP A 133 -2.57 5.88 13.18
CA ASP A 133 -3.18 6.37 11.94
C ASP A 133 -4.59 6.92 12.21
N ASP A 134 -4.88 8.10 11.66
CA ASP A 134 -6.12 8.89 11.89
C ASP A 134 -7.42 8.16 11.47
N HIS A 135 -7.33 6.98 10.82
CA HIS A 135 -8.46 6.24 10.25
C HIS A 135 -8.37 4.70 10.48
N LEU A 136 -7.89 4.25 11.64
CA LEU A 136 -7.92 2.82 12.01
C LEU A 136 -9.28 2.44 12.62
N GLU A 137 -10.21 1.98 11.78
CA GLU A 137 -11.49 1.40 12.24
C GLU A 137 -11.38 -0.12 12.38
N ALA A 138 -11.41 -0.63 13.61
CA ALA A 138 -11.58 -2.06 13.85
C ALA A 138 -13.06 -2.45 13.67
N LYS A 139 -13.40 -3.08 12.55
CA LYS A 139 -14.74 -3.68 12.36
C LYS A 139 -14.73 -5.12 12.85
N GLU A 140 -15.38 -5.36 13.98
CA GLU A 140 -15.62 -6.72 14.48
C GLU A 140 -16.52 -7.46 13.49
N TYR A 141 -15.96 -8.42 12.77
CA TYR A 141 -16.76 -9.37 11.99
C TYR A 141 -17.08 -10.58 12.85
N LYS A 142 -18.17 -10.50 13.62
CA LYS A 142 -18.75 -11.69 14.25
C LYS A 142 -19.38 -12.55 13.16
N HIS A 143 -18.72 -13.66 12.83
CA HIS A 143 -19.42 -14.81 12.25
C HIS A 143 -20.49 -15.22 13.28
N LEU A 144 -21.71 -14.75 13.12
CA LEU A 144 -22.86 -15.32 13.82
C LEU A 144 -22.97 -16.76 13.32
N GLY A 145 -22.34 -17.67 14.07
CA GLY A 145 -22.38 -19.09 13.79
C GLY A 145 -23.83 -19.54 13.71
N SER A 146 -24.10 -20.48 12.80
CA SER A 146 -25.42 -20.98 12.43
C SER A 146 -26.26 -21.57 13.59
N GLY A 147 -25.73 -21.59 14.81
CA GLY A 147 -26.39 -22.10 16.03
C GLY A 147 -26.82 -21.04 17.05
N SER A 148 -26.67 -19.74 16.78
CA SER A 148 -26.98 -18.67 17.75
C SER A 148 -28.40 -18.09 17.64
N GLY A 149 -29.24 -18.60 16.74
CA GLY A 149 -30.67 -18.22 16.61
C GLY A 149 -30.94 -16.80 16.11
N LEU A 150 -29.92 -15.96 15.93
CA LEU A 150 -30.03 -14.58 15.43
C LEU A 150 -29.66 -14.53 13.95
N GLY A 151 -30.48 -15.16 13.11
CA GLY A 151 -30.40 -15.00 11.66
C GLY A 151 -30.90 -13.62 11.26
N MET A 152 -30.00 -12.80 10.68
CA MET A 152 -30.27 -11.50 10.05
C MET A 152 -30.72 -10.37 10.99
N VAL A 153 -29.85 -9.95 11.91
CA VAL A 153 -29.96 -8.57 12.43
C VAL A 153 -29.08 -7.68 11.56
N ARG A 154 -29.71 -6.88 10.69
CA ARG A 154 -29.05 -5.69 10.12
C ARG A 154 -28.76 -4.75 11.28
N MET A 155 -27.50 -4.57 11.66
CA MET A 155 -27.13 -3.47 12.55
C MET A 155 -27.46 -2.16 11.85
N GLY A 156 -28.50 -1.50 12.35
CA GLY A 156 -28.86 -0.14 11.98
C GLY A 156 -27.76 0.83 12.40
N LYS A 157 -27.53 1.84 11.55
CA LYS A 157 -26.64 2.96 11.82
C LYS A 157 -27.06 3.68 13.11
N THR A 158 -26.07 3.93 13.98
CA THR A 158 -25.98 5.14 14.81
C THR A 158 -24.53 5.57 14.80
#